data_AF-A0A8T5PNR9-F1
#
_entry.id   AF-A0A8T5PNR9-F1
#
_cell.length_a   1.000
_cell.length_b   1.000
_cell.length_c   1.000
_cell.angle_alpha   90.00
_cell.angle_beta   90.00
_cell.angle_gamma   90.00
#
_symmetry.space_group_name_H-M   'P 1'
#
loop_
_entity.id
_entity.type
_entity.pdbx_description
1 polymer ?
#
loop_
_entity_poly.entity_id
_entity_poly.type
_entity_poly.pdbx_seq_one_letter_code
_entity_poly.pdbx_strand_id
1 'polypeptide(L)'
;DLKSLLPEIEDDKIIPMFSHVRNFFYGNLHYGRRNVPENKQRKRELTKAETILLDYMMRNKLNPSTTYRWMIACRVPADIKEKLAKGQVSITKAMQISANRKRVKESNTGLMMIEEINNIIRSL
;
A
#
# COMPACT_ATOMS: atom_id res chain seq x y z
N ASP A 1 -17.98 4.68 -6.38
CA ASP A 1 -17.14 3.75 -5.62
C ASP A 1 -15.76 3.68 -6.28
N LEU A 2 -14.67 3.38 -5.58
CA LEU A 2 -13.34 3.30 -6.22
C LEU A 2 -13.28 2.12 -7.19
N LYS A 3 -13.99 1.02 -6.86
CA LYS A 3 -14.12 -0.18 -7.70
C LYS A 3 -14.95 0.06 -8.97
N SER A 4 -15.88 1.02 -8.92
CA SER A 4 -16.59 1.48 -10.13
C SER A 4 -15.73 2.38 -11.01
N LEU A 5 -14.71 3.04 -10.44
CA LEU A 5 -13.78 3.90 -11.17
C LEU A 5 -12.64 3.10 -11.82
N LEU A 6 -12.15 2.07 -11.14
CA LEU A 6 -11.03 1.22 -11.55
C LEU A 6 -11.38 -0.27 -11.37
N PRO A 7 -12.28 -0.82 -12.20
CA PRO A 7 -12.80 -2.18 -12.01
C PRO A 7 -11.75 -3.27 -12.21
N GLU A 8 -10.73 -3.02 -13.04
CA GLU A 8 -9.67 -3.97 -13.38
C GLU A 8 -8.53 -4.02 -12.34
N ILE A 9 -8.53 -3.11 -11.36
CA ILE A 9 -7.46 -3.01 -10.38
C ILE A 9 -7.79 -3.88 -9.17
N GLU A 10 -6.92 -4.85 -8.89
CA GLU A 10 -6.97 -5.68 -7.68
C GLU A 10 -6.82 -4.83 -6.41
N ASP A 11 -7.52 -5.21 -5.33
CA ASP A 11 -7.57 -4.46 -4.08
C ASP A 11 -6.20 -4.28 -3.37
N ASP A 12 -5.23 -5.12 -3.69
CA ASP A 12 -3.85 -5.07 -3.20
C ASP A 12 -2.99 -4.03 -3.96
N LYS A 13 -3.32 -3.72 -5.22
CA LYS A 13 -2.65 -2.73 -6.08
C LYS A 13 -3.10 -1.29 -5.82
N ILE A 14 -4.26 -1.10 -5.20
CA ILE A 14 -4.82 0.22 -4.89
C ILE A 14 -3.89 1.09 -4.04
N ILE A 15 -3.32 0.54 -2.95
CA ILE A 15 -2.42 1.32 -2.07
C ILE A 15 -1.13 1.74 -2.79
N PRO A 16 -0.42 0.84 -3.49
CA PRO A 16 0.70 1.22 -4.34
C PRO A 16 0.33 2.35 -5.31
N MET A 17 -0.83 2.29 -5.97
CA MET A 17 -1.28 3.36 -6.87
C MET A 17 -1.46 4.70 -6.14
N PHE A 18 -2.14 4.75 -5.00
CA PHE A 18 -2.25 6.00 -4.22
C PHE A 18 -0.87 6.53 -3.78
N SER A 19 0.06 5.63 -3.43
CA SER A 19 1.44 6.00 -3.12
C SER A 19 2.14 6.63 -4.33
N HIS A 20 1.98 6.04 -5.52
CA HIS A 20 2.56 6.57 -6.75
C HIS A 20 1.97 7.93 -7.12
N VAL A 21 0.64 8.07 -7.09
CA VAL A 21 -0.05 9.34 -7.34
C VAL A 21 0.42 10.42 -6.36
N ARG A 22 0.53 10.10 -5.07
CA ARG A 22 1.10 11.02 -4.08
C ARG A 22 2.53 11.43 -4.45
N ASN A 23 3.42 10.48 -4.72
CA ASN A 23 4.81 10.80 -5.03
C ASN A 23 4.90 11.62 -6.32
N PHE A 24 4.08 11.33 -7.32
CA PHE A 24 4.02 12.08 -8.58
C PHE A 24 3.58 13.52 -8.36
N PHE A 25 2.50 13.72 -7.60
CA PHE A 25 1.98 15.05 -7.28
C PHE A 25 3.02 15.97 -6.63
N TYR A 26 3.93 15.41 -5.83
CA TYR A 26 5.04 16.14 -5.21
C TYR A 26 6.36 16.08 -6.00
N GLY A 27 6.37 15.56 -7.23
CA GLY A 27 7.56 15.49 -8.09
C GLY A 27 8.62 14.47 -7.67
N ASN A 28 8.26 13.50 -6.81
CA ASN A 28 9.14 12.51 -6.19
C ASN A 28 8.93 11.08 -6.70
N LEU A 29 8.21 10.90 -7.82
CA LEU A 29 8.01 9.59 -8.44
C LEU A 29 9.15 9.30 -9.42
N HIS A 30 9.90 8.24 -9.15
CA HIS A 30 11.09 7.85 -9.93
C HIS A 30 11.05 6.37 -10.28
N TYR A 31 11.73 5.99 -11.37
CA TYR A 31 11.99 4.61 -11.70
C TYR A 31 13.08 4.01 -10.81
N GLY A 32 12.99 2.72 -10.49
CA GLY A 32 14.02 1.99 -9.76
C GLY A 32 14.03 2.24 -8.24
N ARG A 33 15.07 1.72 -7.58
CA ARG A 33 15.21 1.81 -6.12
C ARG A 33 15.69 3.21 -5.70
N ARG A 34 15.07 3.76 -4.65
CA ARG A 34 15.36 5.12 -4.14
C ARG A 34 16.77 5.32 -3.58
N ASN A 35 17.43 4.24 -3.16
CA ASN A 35 18.78 4.28 -2.60
C ASN A 35 19.87 4.37 -3.68
N VAL A 36 19.52 4.21 -4.95
CA VAL A 36 20.44 4.39 -6.08
C VAL A 36 20.36 5.85 -6.55
N PRO A 37 21.45 6.63 -6.45
CA PRO A 37 21.44 8.06 -6.79
C PRO A 37 21.02 8.36 -8.23
N GLU A 38 21.45 7.53 -9.19
CA GLU A 38 21.14 7.67 -10.62
C GLU A 38 19.63 7.68 -10.91
N ASN A 39 18.87 6.92 -10.12
CA ASN A 39 17.42 6.83 -10.26
C ASN A 39 16.70 8.12 -9.87
N LYS A 40 17.31 9.00 -9.07
CA LYS A 40 16.70 10.29 -8.69
C LYS A 40 16.49 11.21 -9.89
N GLN A 41 17.27 11.03 -10.96
CA GLN A 41 17.10 11.81 -12.20
C GLN A 41 16.03 11.20 -13.12
N ARG A 42 15.72 9.90 -12.95
CA ARG A 42 14.77 9.16 -13.78
C ARG A 42 13.35 9.32 -13.25
N LYS A 43 12.75 10.49 -13.48
CA LYS A 43 11.33 10.71 -13.16
C LYS A 43 10.44 9.70 -13.88
N ARG A 44 9.43 9.21 -13.18
CA ARG A 44 8.44 8.27 -13.71
C ARG A 44 7.10 8.98 -13.90
N GLU A 45 6.53 8.79 -15.08
CA GLU A 45 5.17 9.21 -15.40
C GLU A 45 4.13 8.26 -14.80
N LEU A 46 2.91 8.77 -14.61
CA LEU A 46 1.78 7.95 -14.21
C LEU A 46 1.31 7.05 -15.35
N THR A 47 0.88 5.84 -14.98
CA THR A 47 0.10 4.98 -15.88
C THR A 47 -1.31 5.55 -16.08
N LYS A 48 -2.01 5.10 -17.13
CA LYS A 48 -3.39 5.55 -17.40
C LYS A 48 -4.31 5.42 -16.18
N ALA A 49 -4.26 4.30 -15.47
CA ALA A 49 -5.07 4.06 -14.27
C ALA A 49 -4.71 5.02 -13.12
N GLU A 50 -3.42 5.28 -12.91
CA GLU A 50 -2.96 6.24 -11.90
C GLU A 50 -3.34 7.69 -12.27
N THR A 51 -3.32 8.04 -13.56
CA THR A 51 -3.79 9.33 -14.06
C THR A 51 -5.28 9.53 -13.80
N ILE A 52 -6.12 8.53 -14.11
CA ILE A 52 -7.56 8.56 -13.81
C ILE A 52 -7.79 8.77 -12.31
N LEU A 53 -7.01 8.08 -11.47
CA LEU A 53 -7.08 8.23 -10.02
C LEU A 53 -6.70 9.66 -9.60
N LEU A 54 -5.61 10.22 -10.14
CA LEU A 54 -5.20 11.60 -9.85
C LEU A 54 -6.29 12.59 -10.28
N ASP A 55 -6.83 12.46 -11.48
CA ASP A 55 -7.90 13.33 -12.00
C ASP A 55 -9.15 13.27 -11.12
N TYR A 56 -9.55 12.08 -10.70
CA TYR A 56 -10.64 11.89 -9.74
C TYR A 56 -10.35 12.64 -8.43
N MET A 57 -9.14 12.52 -7.89
CA MET A 57 -8.76 13.22 -6.66
C MET A 57 -8.81 14.74 -6.83
N MET A 58 -8.30 15.26 -7.94
CA MET A 58 -8.31 16.70 -8.22
C MET A 58 -9.71 17.25 -8.38
N ARG A 59 -10.58 16.56 -9.15
CA ARG A 59 -11.99 16.94 -9.34
C ARG A 59 -12.76 16.98 -8.02
N ASN A 60 -12.44 16.08 -7.10
CA ASN A 60 -13.08 15.99 -5.79
C ASN A 60 -12.34 16.78 -4.69
N LYS A 61 -11.35 17.61 -5.04
CA LYS A 61 -10.56 18.44 -4.10
C LYS A 61 -9.88 17.60 -2.99
N LEU A 62 -9.50 16.36 -3.31
CA LEU A 62 -8.82 15.45 -2.40
C LEU A 62 -7.31 15.66 -2.47
N ASN A 63 -6.68 15.96 -1.32
CA ASN A 63 -5.23 16.07 -1.25
C ASN A 63 -4.55 14.69 -1.30
N PRO A 64 -3.61 14.43 -2.25
CA PRO A 64 -2.97 13.13 -2.39
C PRO A 64 -2.23 12.60 -1.17
N SER A 65 -1.60 13.47 -0.39
CA SER A 65 -0.91 13.08 0.84
C SER A 65 -1.90 12.62 1.91
N THR A 66 -2.95 13.41 2.11
CA THR A 66 -3.98 13.15 3.12
C THR A 66 -4.78 11.90 2.77
N THR A 67 -5.27 11.79 1.54
CA THR A 67 -6.05 10.63 1.09
C THR A 67 -5.25 9.33 1.16
N TYR A 68 -3.97 9.33 0.78
CA TYR A 68 -3.11 8.15 0.92
C TYR A 68 -2.97 7.70 2.38
N ARG A 69 -2.77 8.65 3.31
CA ARG A 69 -2.70 8.34 4.75
C ARG A 69 -4.02 7.77 5.28
N TRP A 70 -5.15 8.34 4.86
CA TRP A 70 -6.47 7.82 5.20
C TRP A 70 -6.70 6.41 4.66
N MET A 71 -6.31 6.13 3.41
CA MET A 71 -6.40 4.79 2.82
C MET A 71 -5.60 3.75 3.60
N ILE A 72 -4.40 4.11 4.08
CA ILE A 72 -3.63 3.24 4.98
C ILE A 72 -4.34 3.05 6.31
N ALA A 73 -4.84 4.13 6.92
CA ALA A 73 -5.51 4.10 8.22
C ALA A 73 -6.80 3.26 8.20
N CYS A 74 -7.57 3.30 7.11
CA CYS A 74 -8.79 2.51 6.96
C CYS A 74 -8.53 0.99 6.99
N ARG A 75 -7.33 0.55 6.62
CA ARG A 75 -6.92 -0.88 6.64
C ARG A 75 -6.32 -1.33 7.96
N VAL A 76 -6.22 -0.43 8.95
CA VAL A 76 -5.78 -0.79 10.30
C VAL A 76 -6.83 -1.74 10.92
N PRO A 77 -6.42 -2.91 11.45
CA PRO A 77 -7.28 -3.83 12.17
C PRO A 77 -8.15 -3.17 13.24
N ALA A 78 -9.38 -3.66 13.44
CA ALA A 78 -10.36 -3.06 14.36
C ALA A 78 -9.82 -2.88 15.79
N ASP A 79 -9.07 -3.86 16.28
CA ASP A 79 -8.44 -3.83 17.61
C ASP A 79 -7.38 -2.71 17.75
N ILE A 80 -6.69 -2.36 16.66
CA ILE A 80 -5.74 -1.24 16.64
C ILE A 80 -6.47 0.09 16.49
N LYS A 81 -7.57 0.13 15.72
CA LYS A 81 -8.44 1.32 15.63
C LYS A 81 -9.00 1.70 17.00
N GLU A 82 -9.38 0.72 17.81
CA GLU A 82 -9.86 0.96 19.17
C GLU A 82 -8.77 1.56 20.07
N LYS A 83 -7.55 1.02 20.03
CA LYS A 83 -6.39 1.57 20.76
C LYS A 83 -6.03 2.98 20.29
N LEU A 84 -6.15 3.24 18.99
CA LEU A 84 -5.93 4.56 18.41
C LEU A 84 -6.98 5.57 18.89
N ALA A 85 -8.26 5.18 18.89
CA ALA A 85 -9.36 6.02 19.36
C ALA A 85 -9.24 6.35 20.87
N LYS A 86 -8.74 5.39 21.66
CA LYS A 86 -8.44 5.58 23.10
C LYS A 86 -7.15 6.35 23.37
N GLY A 87 -6.44 6.81 22.33
CA GLY A 87 -5.15 7.52 22.47
C GLY A 87 -3.99 6.66 22.98
N GLN A 88 -4.15 5.34 23.06
CA GLN A 88 -3.15 4.42 23.61
C GLN A 88 -1.99 4.15 22.64
N VAL A 89 -2.20 4.41 21.34
CA VAL A 89 -1.17 4.34 20.31
C VAL A 89 -1.28 5.55 19.39
N SER A 90 -0.14 6.07 18.93
CA SER A 90 -0.13 7.11 17.91
C SER A 90 -0.50 6.55 16.53
N ILE A 91 -0.97 7.41 15.62
CA ILE A 91 -1.28 7.03 14.23
C ILE A 91 -0.06 6.35 13.56
N THR A 92 1.14 6.89 13.77
CA THR A 92 2.40 6.32 13.27
C THR A 92 2.63 4.90 13.80
N LYS A 93 2.40 4.67 15.10
CA LYS A 93 2.55 3.36 15.71
C LYS A 93 1.49 2.37 15.24
N ALA A 94 0.24 2.82 15.11
CA ALA A 94 -0.87 2.00 14.59
C ALA A 94 -0.58 1.50 13.16
N MET A 95 -0.08 2.37 12.29
CA MET A 95 0.34 2.00 10.92
C MET A 95 1.48 0.98 10.93
N GLN A 96 2.48 1.16 11.81
CA GLN A 96 3.61 0.23 11.94
C GLN A 96 3.16 -1.17 12.39
N ILE A 97 2.27 -1.25 13.38
CA ILE A 97 1.72 -2.52 13.87
C ILE A 97 0.93 -3.22 12.76
N SER A 98 0.10 -2.49 12.03
CA SER A 98 -0.66 -3.03 10.90
C SER A 98 0.26 -3.61 9.81
N ALA A 99 1.32 -2.89 9.44
CA ALA A 99 2.29 -3.35 8.44
C ALA A 99 3.07 -4.59 8.90
N ASN A 100 3.40 -4.68 10.20
CA ASN A 100 4.08 -5.83 10.77
C ASN A 100 3.18 -7.07 10.78
N ARG A 101 1.89 -6.93 11.13
CA ARG A 101 0.94 -8.04 11.11
C ARG A 101 0.76 -8.65 9.72
N LYS A 102 0.69 -7.81 8.69
CA LYS A 102 0.64 -8.28 7.29
C LYS A 102 1.87 -9.13 6.95
N ARG A 103 3.07 -8.62 7.26
CA ARG A 103 4.34 -9.34 7.05
C ARG A 103 4.42 -10.67 7.79
N VAL A 104 3.98 -10.71 9.05
CA VAL A 104 3.95 -11.95 9.85
C VAL A 104 2.99 -12.97 9.23
N LYS A 105 1.79 -12.53 8.79
CA LYS A 105 0.84 -13.42 8.12
C LYS A 105 1.43 -14.02 6.84
N GLU A 106 2.03 -13.18 5.99
CA GLU A 106 2.69 -13.63 4.74
C GLU A 106 3.85 -14.60 5.03
N SER A 107 4.67 -14.32 6.05
CA SER A 107 5.75 -15.21 6.49
C SER A 107 5.23 -16.57 6.96
N ASN A 108 4.15 -16.59 7.75
CA ASN A 108 3.55 -17.83 8.24
C ASN A 108 2.96 -18.66 7.10
N THR A 109 2.31 -18.01 6.12
CA THR A 109 1.82 -18.70 4.92
C THR A 109 2.96 -19.32 4.12
N GLY A 110 4.08 -18.60 3.95
CA GLY A 110 5.27 -19.13 3.28
C GLY A 110 5.88 -20.35 4.00
N LEU A 111 5.91 -20.32 5.34
CA LEU A 111 6.37 -21.46 6.14
C LEU A 111 5.48 -22.70 5.95
N MET A 112 4.15 -22.52 5.96
CA MET A 112 3.22 -23.64 5.72
C MET A 112 3.38 -24.24 4.32
N MET A 113 3.61 -23.41 3.30
CA MET A 113 3.87 -23.92 1.93
C MET A 113 5.17 -24.73 1.86
N ILE A 114 6.22 -24.31 2.57
CA ILE A 114 7.48 -25.07 2.65
C ILE A 114 7.27 -26.42 3.36
N GLU A 115 6.46 -26.45 4.43
CA GLU A 115 6.08 -27.70 5.08
C GLU A 115 5.30 -28.63 4.15
N GLU A 116 4.34 -28.12 3.38
CA GLU A 116 3.61 -28.91 2.39
C GLU A 116 4.55 -29.48 1.33
N ILE A 117 5.46 -28.67 0.77
CA ILE A 117 6.48 -29.13 -0.18
C ILE A 117 7.34 -30.25 0.42
N ASN A 118 7.82 -30.07 1.64
CA ASN A 118 8.63 -31.07 2.33
C ASN A 118 7.87 -32.37 2.59
N ASN A 119 6.57 -32.28 2.91
CA ASN A 119 5.72 -33.45 3.10
C ASN A 119 5.49 -34.20 1.78
N ILE A 120 5.28 -33.49 0.67
CA ILE A 120 5.18 -34.09 -0.66
C ILE A 120 6.49 -34.80 -1.02
N ILE A 121 7.65 -34.14 -0.83
CA ILE A 121 8.96 -34.72 -1.13
C ILE A 121 9.23 -35.97 -0.28
N ARG A 122 8.88 -35.97 1.01
CA ARG A 122 9.04 -37.15 1.89
C ARG A 122 8.10 -38.30 1.56
N SER A 123 7.00 -38.02 0.87
CA SER A 123 6.02 -39.04 0.45
C SER A 123 6.31 -39.67 -0.91
N LEU A 124 7.34 -39.18 -1.62
CA LEU A 124 7.89 -39.73 -2.86
C LEU A 124 9.10 -40.62 -2.55
#